data_AF-A0A528LRM9-F1
#
_entry.id   AF-A0A528LRM9-F1
#
_cell.length_a   1.000
_cell.length_b   1.000
_cell.length_c   1.000
_cell.angle_alpha   90.00
_cell.angle_beta   90.00
_cell.angle_gamma   90.00
#
_symmetry.space_group_name_H-M   'P 1'
#
loop_
_entity.id
_entity.type
_entity.pdbx_description
1 polymer ?
#
loop_
_entity_poly.entity_id
_entity_poly.type
_entity_poly.pdbx_seq_one_letter_code
_entity_poly.pdbx_strand_id
1 'polypeptide(L)' 'NGRDWINEKEPGYPGAQNYQDVPYAVADGRIVSAPGSAPGTFALAYLKTLYPQRSGDVAEMRMLFAKEYAEGEYAEAS' A
#
# COMPACT_ATOMS: atom_id res chain seq x y z
N ASN A 1 8.99 9.17 -3.61
CA ASN A 1 10.17 8.30 -3.35
C ASN A 1 10.30 7.24 -4.44
N GLY A 2 10.21 7.61 -5.73
CA GLY A 2 10.40 6.65 -6.82
C GLY A 2 11.84 6.16 -6.92
N ARG A 3 12.07 5.05 -7.63
CA ARG A 3 13.39 4.41 -7.78
C ARG A 3 14.48 5.40 -8.20
N ASP A 4 14.20 6.21 -9.21
CA ASP A 4 15.19 7.17 -9.76
C ASP A 4 15.55 8.25 -8.75
N TRP A 5 14.55 8.80 -8.05
CA TRP A 5 14.77 9.77 -6.99
C TRP A 5 15.61 9.19 -5.84
N ILE A 6 15.35 7.93 -5.44
CA ILE A 6 16.14 7.26 -4.40
C ILE A 6 17.58 7.08 -4.85
N ASN A 7 17.80 6.59 -6.08
CA ASN A 7 19.16 6.36 -6.59
C ASN A 7 19.95 7.67 -6.79
N GLU A 8 19.27 8.77 -7.12
CA GLU A 8 19.89 10.10 -7.21
C GLU A 8 20.32 10.61 -5.82
N LYS A 9 19.45 10.43 -4.81
CA LYS A 9 19.70 10.96 -3.45
C LYS A 9 20.61 10.08 -2.61
N GLU A 10 20.58 8.78 -2.82
CA GLU A 10 21.42 7.78 -2.13
C GLU A 10 21.94 6.74 -3.13
N PRO A 11 22.99 7.09 -3.91
CA PRO A 11 23.63 6.15 -4.82
C PRO A 11 24.15 4.92 -4.07
N GLY A 12 23.77 3.73 -4.53
CA GLY A 12 24.19 2.47 -3.88
C GLY A 12 23.32 2.07 -2.69
N TYR A 13 22.16 2.68 -2.49
CA TYR A 13 21.19 2.26 -1.47
C TYR A 13 20.91 0.74 -1.57
N PRO A 14 21.22 -0.07 -0.55
CA PRO A 14 21.08 -1.52 -0.61
C PRO A 14 19.64 -1.97 -0.90
N GLY A 15 18.64 -1.18 -0.51
CA GLY A 15 17.23 -1.47 -0.76
C GLY A 15 16.79 -1.28 -2.21
N ALA A 16 17.61 -0.72 -3.10
CA ALA A 16 17.28 -0.52 -4.50
C ALA A 16 16.93 -1.83 -5.23
N GLN A 17 17.60 -2.94 -4.86
CA GLN A 17 17.34 -4.27 -5.41
C GLN A 17 15.95 -4.82 -5.06
N ASN A 18 15.34 -4.32 -3.98
CA ASN A 18 14.03 -4.74 -3.48
C ASN A 18 12.91 -3.77 -3.92
N TYR A 19 13.23 -2.72 -4.68
CA TYR A 19 12.22 -1.75 -5.13
C TYR A 19 11.23 -2.41 -6.10
N GLN A 20 9.95 -2.32 -5.78
CA GLN A 20 8.86 -2.81 -6.62
C GLN A 20 8.04 -1.64 -7.16
N ASP A 21 8.01 -1.49 -8.49
CA ASP A 21 7.23 -0.45 -9.17
C ASP A 21 5.84 -0.99 -9.49
N VAL A 22 4.93 -0.93 -8.52
CA VAL A 22 3.59 -1.51 -8.61
C VAL A 22 2.53 -0.53 -8.10
N PRO A 23 1.30 -0.55 -8.66
CA PRO A 23 0.23 0.39 -8.28
C PRO A 23 -0.51 -0.04 -6.99
N TYR A 24 0.07 -0.91 -6.17
CA TYR A 24 -0.54 -1.47 -4.97
C TYR A 24 0.49 -1.65 -3.85
N ALA A 25 0.03 -1.83 -2.62
CA ALA A 25 0.88 -2.06 -1.47
C ALA A 25 1.63 -3.41 -1.54
N VAL A 26 2.88 -3.39 -1.10
CA VAL A 26 3.74 -4.56 -0.91
C VAL A 26 4.07 -4.72 0.57
N ALA A 27 4.18 -5.97 1.02
CA ALA A 27 4.51 -6.29 2.41
C ALA A 27 5.66 -7.31 2.47
N ASP A 28 6.58 -7.08 3.40
CA ASP A 28 7.65 -8.01 3.75
C ASP A 28 7.76 -8.10 5.27
N GLY A 29 7.37 -9.25 5.83
CA GLY A 29 7.27 -9.46 7.26
C GLY A 29 6.34 -8.45 7.95
N ARG A 30 6.92 -7.52 8.70
CA ARG A 30 6.20 -6.44 9.42
C ARG A 30 6.28 -5.08 8.73
N ILE A 31 6.90 -5.01 7.56
CA ILE A 31 7.06 -3.77 6.79
C ILE A 31 6.03 -3.76 5.68
N VAL A 32 5.23 -2.71 5.62
CA VAL A 32 4.27 -2.47 4.55
C VAL A 32 4.62 -1.15 3.88
N SER A 33 4.70 -1.16 2.55
CA SER A 33 4.94 0.03 1.73
C SER A 33 3.92 0.10 0.61
N ALA A 34 3.60 1.30 0.14
CA ALA A 34 2.67 1.52 -0.96
C ALA A 34 2.98 2.83 -1.69
N PRO A 35 2.65 2.95 -2.98
CA PRO A 35 2.59 4.25 -3.64
C PRO A 35 1.47 5.10 -3.00
N GLY A 36 1.62 6.42 -3.03
CA GLY A 36 0.64 7.36 -2.45
C GLY A 36 -0.76 7.24 -3.04
N SER A 37 -0.88 6.70 -4.25
CA SER A 37 -2.15 6.43 -4.93
C SER A 37 -2.88 5.16 -4.47
N ALA A 38 -2.32 4.36 -3.55
CA ALA A 38 -2.88 3.06 -3.19
C ALA A 38 -3.32 2.91 -1.72
N PRO A 39 -4.06 3.88 -1.12
CA PRO A 39 -4.45 3.85 0.29
C PRO A 39 -5.29 2.61 0.66
N GLY A 40 -6.19 2.16 -0.21
CA GLY A 40 -7.03 0.98 0.06
C GLY A 40 -6.25 -0.34 0.12
N THR A 41 -5.24 -0.52 -0.73
CA THR A 41 -4.37 -1.71 -0.66
C THR A 41 -3.41 -1.64 0.52
N PHE A 42 -2.95 -0.43 0.89
CA PHE A 42 -2.10 -0.22 2.06
C PHE A 42 -2.80 -0.60 3.35
N ALA A 43 -4.03 -0.09 3.56
CA ALA A 43 -4.83 -0.44 4.73
C ALA A 43 -5.04 -1.95 4.86
N LEU A 44 -5.32 -2.65 3.75
CA LEU A 44 -5.44 -4.11 3.76
C LEU A 44 -4.13 -4.80 4.16
N ALA A 45 -3.02 -4.44 3.51
CA ALA A 45 -1.72 -5.06 3.77
C ALA A 45 -1.28 -4.83 5.23
N TYR A 46 -1.54 -3.64 5.76
CA TYR A 46 -1.31 -3.30 7.17
C TYR A 46 -2.12 -4.18 8.12
N LEU A 47 -3.44 -4.29 7.90
CA LEU A 47 -4.32 -5.10 8.75
C LEU A 47 -3.98 -6.59 8.71
N LYS A 48 -3.63 -7.12 7.53
CA LYS A 48 -3.15 -8.50 7.38
C LYS A 48 -1.84 -8.74 8.15
N THR A 49 -0.94 -7.77 8.12
CA THR A 49 0.33 -7.81 8.84
C THR A 49 0.13 -7.77 10.36
N LEU A 50 -0.84 -6.97 10.82
CA LEU A 50 -1.14 -6.81 12.25
C LEU A 50 -1.93 -8.00 12.83
N TYR A 51 -2.86 -8.57 12.05
CA TYR A 51 -3.73 -9.67 12.48
C TYR A 51 -3.68 -10.86 11.52
N PRO A 52 -2.53 -11.56 11.40
CA PRO A 52 -2.35 -12.64 10.43
C PRO A 52 -3.31 -13.81 10.64
N GLN A 53 -3.83 -14.02 11.86
CA GLN A 53 -4.81 -15.07 12.17
C GLN A 53 -6.26 -14.68 11.78
N ARG A 54 -6.52 -13.42 11.43
CA ARG A 54 -7.86 -12.89 11.09
C ARG A 54 -7.96 -12.45 9.62
N SER A 55 -7.20 -13.12 8.75
CA SER A 55 -7.08 -12.75 7.34
C SER A 55 -8.41 -12.78 6.57
N GLY A 56 -9.38 -13.60 7.00
CA GLY A 56 -10.73 -13.65 6.44
C GLY A 56 -11.52 -12.37 6.74
N ASP A 57 -11.66 -12.03 8.02
CA ASP A 57 -12.38 -10.84 8.50
C ASP A 57 -11.84 -9.53 7.89
N VAL A 58 -10.50 -9.46 7.74
CA VAL A 58 -9.81 -8.30 7.16
C VAL A 58 -10.14 -8.10 5.67
N ALA A 59 -10.42 -9.18 4.93
CA ALA A 59 -10.81 -9.10 3.53
C ALA A 59 -12.23 -8.54 3.34
N GLU A 60 -13.17 -8.93 4.21
CA GLU A 60 -14.53 -8.38 4.21
C GLU A 60 -14.54 -6.89 4.58
N MET A 61 -13.75 -6.49 5.58
CA MET A 61 -13.64 -5.08 5.98
C MET A 61 -13.10 -4.19 4.85
N ARG A 62 -12.20 -4.73 3.99
CA ARG A 62 -11.75 -4.01 2.79
C ARG A 62 -12.86 -3.80 1.77
N MET A 63 -13.75 -4.77 1.56
CA MET A 63 -14.86 -4.61 0.62
C MET A 63 -15.79 -3.46 1.04
N LEU A 64 -15.96 -3.27 2.35
CA LEU A 64 -16.70 -2.15 2.91
C LEU A 64 -15.97 -0.81 2.68
N PHE A 65 -14.67 -0.74 2.98
CA PHE A 65 -13.90 0.48 2.75
C PHE A 65 -13.71 0.83 1.28
N ALA A 66 -13.55 -0.15 0.40
CA ALA A 66 -13.40 0.09 -1.04
C ALA A 66 -14.63 0.81 -1.62
N LYS A 67 -15.82 0.53 -1.07
CA LYS A 67 -17.04 1.26 -1.42
C LYS A 67 -17.00 2.71 -0.93
N GLU A 68 -16.54 2.94 0.30
CA GLU A 68 -16.47 4.27 0.93
C GLU A 68 -15.37 5.16 0.28
N TYR A 69 -14.22 4.60 -0.07
CA TYR A 69 -13.16 5.30 -0.80
C TYR A 69 -13.52 5.57 -2.27
N ALA A 70 -14.24 4.66 -2.93
CA ALA A 70 -14.75 4.92 -4.27
C ALA A 70 -15.75 6.09 -4.27
N GLU A 71 -16.61 6.19 -3.25
CA GLU A 71 -17.58 7.29 -3.11
C GLU A 71 -16.90 8.64 -2.77
N GLY A 72 -15.80 8.64 -2.00
CA GLY A 72 -15.02 9.85 -1.70
C GLY A 72 -14.31 10.47 -2.92
N GLU A 73 -13.90 9.65 -3.88
CA GLU A 73 -13.20 10.09 -5.10
C GLU A 73 -14.13 10.83 -6.09
N TYR A 74 -15.45 10.57 -6.05
CA TYR A 74 -16.46 11.32 -6.83
C TYR A 74 -16.94 12.61 -6.14
N ALA A 75 -16.78 12.72 -4.81
CA ALA A 75 -17.21 13.88 -4.04
C ALA A 75 -16.23 15.07 -4.17
N GLU A 76 -14.95 14.83 -4.42
CA GLU A 76 -13.96 15.89 -4.67
C GLU A 76 -13.84 16.29 -6.16
N ALA A 77 -14.52 15.57 -7.07
CA ALA A 77 -14.53 15.83 -8.50
C ALA A 77 -15.80 16.57 -8.99
N SER A 78 -16.65 17.08 -8.08
CA SER A 78 -17.93 17.77 -8.38
C SER A 78 -17.95 19.23 -7.93
#